data_AF-A0A366H524-F1
#
_entry.id   AF-A0A366H524-F1
#
_cell.length_a   1.000
_cell.length_b   1.000
_cell.length_c   1.000
_cell.angle_alpha   90.00
_cell.angle_beta   90.00
_cell.angle_gamma   90.00
#
_symmetry.space_group_name_H-M   'P 1'
#
loop_
_entity.id
_entity.type
_entity.pdbx_description
1 polymer ?
#
loop_
_entity_poly.entity_id
_entity_poly.type
_entity_poly.pdbx_seq_one_letter_code
_entity_poly.pdbx_strand_id
1 'polypeptide(L)'
;MLVRDSPNLLSKFRVNSGFQRVPPPAIMIPEPLQIAVSSGALMPPLAALLAWQRAEEPETPVRLVETTVENQLRGVEDGRYCAGLSLDGRKRISSLEIAVLWEDVLAAAVSVRSPLLAFSKIPIAQAAQYPLVLMDMEDHAVVSQQVERLLVCPQIKPPSQEWVRSFDMMALLVAAGYGIGFGAMSRIVALQPMGIVMRPLAGEPIPVHTHLVLRQTEPSPAVRRLIKRARAIGETEWLRR
;
A
#
# COMPACT_ATOMS: atom_id res chain seq x y z
N MET A 1 -28.63 27.06 91.52
CA MET A 1 -28.91 28.01 90.42
C MET A 1 -27.61 28.22 89.65
N LEU A 2 -27.65 27.98 88.33
CA LEU A 2 -26.58 28.10 87.32
C LEU A 2 -25.52 26.99 87.26
N VAL A 3 -25.85 25.97 86.46
CA VAL A 3 -24.92 25.10 85.72
C VAL A 3 -24.26 25.95 84.63
N ARG A 4 -22.93 25.92 84.52
CA ARG A 4 -22.19 26.46 83.37
C ARG A 4 -21.49 25.32 82.65
N ASP A 5 -21.90 25.13 81.40
CA ASP A 5 -21.26 24.29 80.40
C ASP A 5 -19.82 24.75 80.11
N SER A 6 -18.92 23.81 79.84
CA SER A 6 -17.69 24.09 79.09
C SER A 6 -17.33 22.90 78.19
N PRO A 7 -16.93 23.11 76.92
CA PRO A 7 -17.05 22.12 75.87
C PRO A 7 -15.75 21.37 75.56
N ASN A 8 -15.97 20.17 75.02
CA ASN A 8 -15.07 19.20 74.38
C ASN A 8 -13.78 19.75 73.72
N LEU A 9 -12.64 19.17 74.13
CA LEU A 9 -11.29 19.32 73.55
C LEU A 9 -10.97 18.16 72.58
N LEU A 10 -11.66 18.09 71.43
CA LEU A 10 -11.32 17.14 70.37
C LEU A 10 -11.48 17.78 68.98
N SER A 11 -10.49 18.56 68.53
CA SER A 11 -10.41 18.99 67.12
C SER A 11 -9.04 19.55 66.70
N LYS A 12 -7.93 18.83 66.94
CA LYS A 12 -6.63 19.22 66.35
C LYS A 12 -5.75 18.04 65.97
N PHE A 13 -6.11 17.27 64.95
CA PHE A 13 -5.14 16.59 64.08
C PHE A 13 -5.76 16.33 62.70
N ARG A 14 -5.74 17.36 61.84
CA ARG A 14 -6.00 17.19 60.42
C ARG A 14 -4.66 16.83 59.77
N VAL A 15 -4.41 15.53 59.56
CA VAL A 15 -3.26 15.07 58.78
C VAL A 15 -3.46 15.58 57.36
N ASN A 16 -2.63 16.53 56.95
CA ASN A 16 -2.63 17.08 55.61
C ASN A 16 -1.93 16.06 54.70
N SER A 17 -2.68 15.07 54.20
CA SER A 17 -2.19 14.10 53.22
C SER A 17 -2.10 14.74 51.84
N GLY A 18 -1.16 15.67 51.69
CA GLY A 18 -0.79 16.30 50.43
C GLY A 18 0.12 15.40 49.59
N PHE A 19 -0.28 14.14 49.35
CA PHE A 19 0.26 13.40 48.22
C PHE A 19 -0.48 13.88 46.98
N GLN A 20 0.04 14.95 46.38
CA GLN A 20 -0.33 15.33 45.03
C GLN A 20 0.02 14.11 44.16
N ARG A 21 -0.99 13.38 43.69
CA ARG A 21 -0.80 12.30 42.72
C ARG A 21 -0.10 12.93 41.52
N VAL A 22 1.20 12.68 41.38
CA VAL A 22 1.92 12.93 40.14
C VAL A 22 1.20 12.06 39.10
N PRO A 23 0.57 12.63 38.07
CA PRO A 23 0.00 11.81 37.01
C PRO A 23 1.13 10.96 36.45
N PRO A 24 0.91 9.66 36.18
CA PRO A 24 1.92 8.85 35.51
C PRO A 24 2.37 9.62 34.26
N PRO A 25 3.68 9.62 33.92
CA PRO A 25 4.14 10.30 32.72
C PRO A 25 3.24 9.86 31.58
N ALA A 26 2.64 10.84 30.88
CA ALA A 26 1.83 10.53 29.71
C ALA A 26 2.68 9.61 28.85
N ILE A 27 2.16 8.42 28.53
CA ILE A 27 2.78 7.57 27.52
C ILE A 27 2.73 8.43 26.26
N MET A 28 3.84 9.09 25.94
CA MET A 28 3.97 9.89 24.74
C MET A 28 3.94 8.87 23.62
N ILE A 29 2.75 8.63 23.07
CA ILE A 29 2.59 7.82 21.88
C ILE A 29 3.19 8.68 20.77
N PRO A 30 4.35 8.28 20.22
CA PRO A 30 5.00 9.06 19.18
C PRO A 30 4.06 9.15 17.97
N GLU A 31 3.96 10.35 17.38
CA GLU A 31 3.11 10.55 16.21
C GLU A 31 3.57 9.63 15.07
N PRO A 32 2.67 8.85 14.47
CA PRO A 32 3.05 7.91 13.44
C PRO A 32 3.48 8.63 12.17
N LEU A 33 4.43 8.04 11.45
CA LEU A 33 4.76 8.44 10.09
C LEU A 33 3.54 8.20 9.19
N GLN A 34 2.89 9.28 8.77
CA GLN A 34 1.71 9.23 7.90
C GLN A 34 2.17 9.07 6.45
N ILE A 35 1.87 7.93 5.84
CA ILE A 35 2.23 7.63 4.45
C ILE A 35 0.94 7.47 3.65
N ALA A 36 0.79 8.28 2.61
CA ALA A 36 -0.29 8.10 1.66
C ALA A 36 0.03 7.00 0.65
N VAL A 37 -0.97 6.20 0.32
CA VAL A 37 -0.86 5.12 -0.67
C VAL A 37 -1.98 5.29 -1.68
N SER A 38 -1.64 5.40 -2.96
CA SER A 38 -2.66 5.43 -4.01
C SER A 38 -3.33 4.05 -4.10
N SER A 39 -4.63 4.02 -4.40
CA SER A 39 -5.33 2.75 -4.69
C SER A 39 -4.49 1.88 -5.64
N GLY A 40 -4.30 0.61 -5.26
CA GLY A 40 -3.51 -0.36 -6.02
C GLY A 40 -2.01 -0.46 -5.68
N ALA A 41 -1.45 0.46 -4.90
CA ALA A 41 -0.05 0.39 -4.43
C ALA A 41 0.14 -0.46 -3.16
N LEU A 42 -0.93 -1.12 -2.67
CA LEU A 42 -0.85 -2.15 -1.63
C LEU A 42 -0.20 -3.41 -2.22
N MET A 43 1.09 -3.58 -1.97
CA MET A 43 1.94 -4.60 -2.60
C MET A 43 2.79 -5.35 -1.56
N PRO A 44 3.26 -6.57 -1.86
CA PRO A 44 4.12 -7.33 -0.95
C PRO A 44 5.37 -6.58 -0.43
N PRO A 45 6.09 -5.77 -1.24
CA PRO A 45 7.20 -4.95 -0.74
C PRO A 45 6.80 -3.96 0.36
N LEU A 46 5.58 -3.41 0.29
CA LEU A 46 5.07 -2.52 1.33
C LEU A 46 4.81 -3.27 2.64
N ALA A 47 4.26 -4.49 2.58
CA ALA A 47 4.09 -5.32 3.77
C ALA A 47 5.45 -5.66 4.43
N ALA A 48 6.46 -6.02 3.62
CA ALA A 48 7.81 -6.27 4.09
C ALA A 48 8.43 -5.01 4.74
N LEU A 49 8.22 -3.83 4.14
CA LEU A 49 8.68 -2.55 4.69
C LEU A 49 8.07 -2.27 6.06
N LEU A 50 6.77 -2.43 6.21
CA LEU A 50 6.08 -2.20 7.49
C LEU A 50 6.55 -3.18 8.57
N ALA A 51 6.74 -4.45 8.20
CA ALA A 51 7.26 -5.46 9.12
C ALA A 51 8.68 -5.11 9.58
N TRP A 52 9.57 -4.74 8.65
CA TRP A 52 10.94 -4.34 8.96
C TRP A 52 10.98 -3.08 9.83
N GLN A 53 10.18 -2.06 9.49
CA GLN A 53 10.09 -0.84 10.29
C GLN A 53 9.63 -1.13 11.72
N ARG A 54 8.59 -1.94 11.89
CA ARG A 54 8.06 -2.29 13.22
C ARG A 54 9.06 -3.10 14.06
N ALA A 55 9.88 -3.95 13.43
CA ALA A 55 10.89 -4.74 14.11
C ALA A 55 12.07 -3.89 14.59
N GLU A 56 12.50 -2.91 13.78
CA GLU A 56 13.69 -2.09 14.07
C GLU A 56 13.40 -0.85 14.92
N GLU A 57 12.27 -0.18 14.68
CA GLU A 57 11.89 1.09 15.33
C GLU A 57 10.41 1.03 15.77
N PRO A 58 10.06 0.18 16.75
CA PRO A 58 8.68 0.03 17.23
C PRO A 58 8.09 1.33 17.80
N GLU A 59 8.94 2.24 18.30
CA GLU A 59 8.60 3.59 18.76
C GLU A 59 8.39 4.59 17.62
N THR A 60 8.52 4.18 16.36
CA THR A 60 8.21 5.03 15.21
C THR A 60 7.16 4.32 14.34
N PRO A 61 5.89 4.29 14.78
CA PRO A 61 4.83 3.59 14.07
C PRO A 61 4.59 4.23 12.70
N VAL A 62 4.25 3.42 11.70
CA VAL A 62 3.83 3.89 10.38
C VAL A 62 2.32 3.76 10.27
N ARG A 63 1.65 4.80 9.78
CA ARG A 63 0.23 4.78 9.45
C ARG A 63 0.07 4.93 7.94
N LEU A 64 -0.50 3.92 7.30
CA LEU A 64 -0.89 4.01 5.90
C LEU A 64 -2.26 4.66 5.77
N VAL A 65 -2.40 5.55 4.79
CA VAL A 65 -3.66 6.19 4.43
C VAL A 65 -3.91 5.97 2.94
N GLU A 66 -4.87 5.11 2.62
CA GLU A 66 -5.30 4.92 1.23
C GLU A 66 -6.08 6.14 0.75
N THR A 67 -5.75 6.62 -0.45
CA THR A 67 -6.32 7.85 -1.01
C THR A 67 -6.19 7.88 -2.53
N THR A 68 -6.86 8.83 -3.20
CA THR A 68 -6.63 9.11 -4.62
C THR A 68 -5.24 9.72 -4.84
N VAL A 69 -4.69 9.57 -6.05
CA VAL A 69 -3.38 10.14 -6.42
C VAL A 69 -3.37 11.65 -6.19
N GLU A 70 -4.44 12.36 -6.55
CA GLU A 70 -4.54 13.81 -6.35
C GLU A 70 -4.47 14.20 -4.87
N ASN A 71 -5.25 13.53 -4.02
CA ASN A 71 -5.26 13.79 -2.59
C ASN A 71 -3.95 13.41 -1.89
N GLN A 72 -3.27 12.37 -2.39
CA GLN A 72 -1.92 12.01 -1.97
C GLN A 72 -0.94 13.13 -2.29
N LEU A 73 -0.87 13.58 -3.56
CA LEU A 73 0.07 14.59 -4.00
C LEU A 73 -0.08 15.88 -3.18
N ARG A 74 -1.32 16.39 -3.05
CA ARG A 74 -1.62 17.57 -2.20
C ARG A 74 -1.27 17.33 -0.73
N GLY A 75 -1.47 16.12 -0.23
CA GLY A 75 -1.18 15.80 1.18
C GLY A 75 0.31 15.72 1.48
N VAL A 76 1.12 15.27 0.53
CA VAL A 76 2.59 15.32 0.66
C VAL A 76 3.08 16.76 0.57
N GLU A 77 2.52 17.55 -0.36
CA GLU A 77 2.87 18.96 -0.55
C GLU A 77 2.61 19.79 0.72
N ASP A 78 1.41 19.68 1.28
CA ASP A 78 1.00 20.42 2.48
C ASP A 78 1.56 19.83 3.80
N GLY A 79 2.31 18.73 3.73
CA GLY A 79 2.92 18.07 4.89
C GLY A 79 1.98 17.22 5.74
N ARG A 80 0.75 16.96 5.28
CA ARG A 80 -0.19 15.99 5.91
C ARG A 80 0.36 14.56 5.88
N TYR A 81 1.13 14.24 4.85
CA TYR A 81 1.83 12.97 4.70
C TYR A 81 3.34 13.22 4.60
N CYS A 82 4.14 12.41 5.28
CA CYS A 82 5.59 12.50 5.19
C CYS A 82 6.14 11.90 3.90
N ALA A 83 5.39 10.99 3.27
CA ALA A 83 5.69 10.39 1.98
C ALA A 83 4.41 9.88 1.31
N GLY A 84 4.48 9.66 0.00
CA GLY A 84 3.43 8.99 -0.78
C GLY A 84 3.99 7.80 -1.56
N LEU A 85 3.17 6.78 -1.80
CA LEU A 85 3.46 5.64 -2.68
C LEU A 85 2.43 5.58 -3.81
N SER A 86 2.88 5.64 -5.06
CA SER A 86 1.99 5.72 -6.23
C SER A 86 2.40 4.79 -7.36
N LEU A 87 1.43 4.16 -8.02
CA LEU A 87 1.67 3.48 -9.30
C LEU A 87 1.75 4.46 -10.49
N ASP A 88 1.22 5.68 -10.34
CA ASP A 88 1.34 6.75 -11.33
C ASP A 88 2.42 7.76 -10.92
N GLY A 89 3.50 7.81 -11.71
CA GLY A 89 4.61 8.77 -11.56
C GLY A 89 4.59 9.93 -12.56
N ARG A 90 3.55 10.04 -13.40
CA ARG A 90 3.51 11.01 -14.52
C ARG A 90 3.16 12.42 -14.07
N LYS A 91 2.29 12.57 -13.07
CA LYS A 91 1.89 13.87 -12.53
C LYS A 91 3.10 14.53 -11.89
N ARG A 92 3.45 15.74 -12.33
CA ARG A 92 4.56 16.52 -11.79
C ARG A 92 4.07 17.75 -11.05
N ILE A 93 4.54 17.90 -9.82
CA ILE A 93 4.39 19.11 -9.01
C ILE A 93 5.80 19.59 -8.65
N SER A 94 6.05 20.89 -8.78
CA SER A 94 7.38 21.50 -8.62
C SER A 94 7.93 21.36 -7.20
N SER A 95 7.06 21.36 -6.19
CA SER A 95 7.40 21.19 -4.78
C SER A 95 7.69 19.75 -4.37
N LEU A 96 7.47 18.78 -5.27
CA LEU A 96 7.59 17.35 -5.00
C LEU A 96 8.73 16.70 -5.78
N GLU A 97 9.36 15.71 -5.17
CA GLU A 97 10.22 14.73 -5.81
C GLU A 97 9.41 13.45 -6.03
N ILE A 98 9.50 12.86 -7.22
CA ILE A 98 8.88 11.55 -7.50
C ILE A 98 9.95 10.70 -8.17
N ALA A 99 10.28 9.58 -7.55
CA ALA A 99 11.30 8.65 -8.03
C ALA A 99 10.77 7.22 -7.98
N VAL A 100 11.24 6.36 -8.87
CA VAL A 100 10.97 4.92 -8.81
C VAL A 100 11.55 4.37 -7.51
N LEU A 101 10.73 3.67 -6.75
CA LEU A 101 11.10 3.00 -5.50
C LEU A 101 11.21 1.49 -5.70
N TRP A 102 10.22 0.90 -6.35
CA TRP A 102 10.17 -0.53 -6.65
C TRP A 102 9.78 -0.75 -8.11
N GLU A 103 10.41 -1.74 -8.71
CA GLU A 103 10.13 -2.21 -10.06
C GLU A 103 9.45 -3.58 -10.00
N ASP A 104 8.51 -3.80 -10.90
CA ASP A 104 7.79 -5.05 -11.10
C ASP A 104 7.48 -5.17 -12.60
N VAL A 105 6.89 -6.29 -13.02
CA VAL A 105 6.54 -6.55 -14.42
C VAL A 105 5.07 -6.93 -14.51
N LEU A 106 4.39 -6.45 -15.56
CA LEU A 106 3.03 -6.85 -15.87
C LEU A 106 2.97 -8.35 -16.21
N ALA A 107 2.09 -9.08 -15.54
CA ALA A 107 1.86 -10.50 -15.76
C ALA A 107 0.36 -10.83 -15.81
N ALA A 108 0.05 -12.02 -16.30
CA ALA A 108 -1.30 -12.57 -16.31
C ALA A 108 -1.58 -13.35 -15.02
N ALA A 109 -2.76 -13.14 -14.46
CA ALA A 109 -3.35 -13.92 -13.40
C ALA A 109 -4.35 -14.90 -14.02
N VAL A 110 -4.10 -16.20 -13.85
CA VAL A 110 -4.99 -17.26 -14.37
C VAL A 110 -5.35 -18.25 -13.27
N SER A 111 -6.54 -18.85 -13.33
CA SER A 111 -6.90 -19.96 -12.44
C SER A 111 -5.93 -21.15 -12.62
N VAL A 112 -5.69 -21.92 -11.55
CA VAL A 112 -4.98 -23.22 -11.60
C VAL A 112 -5.64 -24.24 -12.56
N ARG A 113 -6.88 -23.99 -12.99
CA ARG A 113 -7.62 -24.82 -13.95
C ARG A 113 -7.58 -24.28 -15.39
N SER A 114 -6.87 -23.19 -15.63
CA SER A 114 -6.87 -22.53 -16.94
C SER A 114 -6.09 -23.34 -17.99
N PRO A 115 -6.60 -23.51 -19.22
CA PRO A 115 -5.84 -24.10 -20.32
C PRO A 115 -4.58 -23.29 -20.68
N LEU A 116 -4.54 -22.00 -20.34
CA LEU A 116 -3.39 -21.15 -20.60
C LEU A 116 -2.14 -21.52 -19.79
N LEU A 117 -2.29 -22.42 -18.80
CA LEU A 117 -1.14 -22.98 -18.08
C LEU A 117 -0.24 -23.85 -18.95
N ALA A 118 -0.71 -24.25 -20.15
CA ALA A 118 0.13 -24.86 -21.18
C ALA A 118 1.25 -23.92 -21.68
N PHE A 119 1.11 -22.60 -21.49
CA PHE A 119 2.11 -21.62 -21.84
C PHE A 119 2.94 -21.23 -20.61
N SER A 120 4.28 -21.33 -20.73
CA SER A 120 5.20 -20.80 -19.71
C SER A 120 5.22 -19.27 -19.68
N LYS A 121 5.04 -18.64 -20.85
CA LYS A 121 4.75 -17.22 -21.03
C LYS A 121 3.53 -17.08 -21.95
N ILE A 122 2.49 -16.39 -21.50
CA ILE A 122 1.22 -16.32 -22.23
C ILE A 122 1.32 -15.24 -23.33
N PRO A 123 1.17 -15.60 -24.62
CA PRO A 123 1.01 -14.60 -25.67
C PRO A 123 -0.29 -13.82 -25.47
N ILE A 124 -0.26 -12.49 -25.63
CA ILE A 124 -1.45 -11.66 -25.44
C ILE A 124 -2.63 -12.09 -26.33
N ALA A 125 -2.34 -12.53 -27.56
CA ALA A 125 -3.34 -13.03 -28.49
C ALA A 125 -4.03 -14.32 -27.98
N GLN A 126 -3.34 -15.16 -27.20
CA GLN A 126 -3.93 -16.34 -26.57
C GLN A 126 -4.74 -15.96 -25.32
N ALA A 127 -4.24 -15.03 -24.51
CA ALA A 127 -4.99 -14.50 -23.36
C ALA A 127 -6.33 -13.89 -23.80
N ALA A 128 -6.31 -13.10 -24.87
CA ALA A 128 -7.49 -12.44 -25.40
C ALA A 128 -8.50 -13.38 -26.10
N GLN A 129 -8.29 -14.70 -26.09
CA GLN A 129 -9.34 -15.65 -26.46
C GLN A 129 -10.32 -15.95 -25.31
N TYR A 130 -10.04 -15.44 -24.11
CA TYR A 130 -10.84 -15.66 -22.90
C TYR A 130 -11.44 -14.34 -22.39
N PRO A 131 -12.52 -14.39 -21.59
CA PRO A 131 -13.01 -13.22 -20.86
C PRO A 131 -11.90 -12.54 -20.06
N LEU A 132 -11.84 -11.21 -20.12
CA LEU A 132 -10.85 -10.43 -19.37
C LEU A 132 -11.52 -9.75 -18.19
N VAL A 133 -10.91 -9.84 -17.02
CA VAL A 133 -11.29 -9.13 -15.81
C VAL A 133 -10.26 -8.02 -15.60
N LEU A 134 -10.63 -6.81 -15.98
CA LEU A 134 -9.76 -5.64 -16.04
C LEU A 134 -10.01 -4.75 -14.84
N MET A 135 -8.95 -4.23 -14.22
CA MET A 135 -9.11 -3.27 -13.14
C MET A 135 -9.39 -1.88 -13.68
N ASP A 136 -10.54 -1.32 -13.31
CA ASP A 136 -10.87 0.10 -13.46
C ASP A 136 -10.41 0.82 -12.19
N MET A 137 -9.13 1.15 -12.18
CA MET A 137 -8.57 2.00 -11.14
C MET A 137 -8.93 3.43 -11.51
N GLU A 138 -9.85 4.04 -10.75
CA GLU A 138 -10.28 5.43 -10.94
C GLU A 138 -9.06 6.35 -11.22
N ASP A 139 -9.17 7.16 -12.27
CA ASP A 139 -8.11 7.96 -12.94
C ASP A 139 -7.16 7.20 -13.90
N HIS A 140 -7.55 6.01 -14.38
CA HIS A 140 -6.79 5.16 -15.33
C HIS A 140 -5.36 4.88 -14.86
N ALA A 141 -5.22 4.04 -13.84
CA ALA A 141 -3.91 3.55 -13.41
C ALA A 141 -3.06 3.08 -14.60
N VAL A 142 -1.75 3.32 -14.50
CA VAL A 142 -0.74 2.97 -15.51
C VAL A 142 -0.89 1.54 -15.99
N VAL A 143 -1.19 0.61 -15.08
CA VAL A 143 -1.41 -0.82 -15.36
C VAL A 143 -2.62 -1.03 -16.28
N SER A 144 -3.76 -0.39 -16.02
CA SER A 144 -4.97 -0.51 -16.83
C SER A 144 -4.74 0.06 -18.24
N GLN A 145 -4.09 1.21 -18.38
CA GLN A 145 -3.73 1.77 -19.68
C GLN A 145 -2.72 0.91 -20.44
N GLN A 146 -1.75 0.30 -19.74
CA GLN A 146 -0.80 -0.63 -20.36
C GLN A 146 -1.52 -1.86 -20.91
N VAL A 147 -2.44 -2.45 -20.13
CA VAL A 147 -3.26 -3.58 -20.58
C VAL A 147 -4.16 -3.20 -21.74
N GLU A 148 -4.84 -2.05 -21.68
CA GLU A 148 -5.64 -1.52 -22.80
C GLU A 148 -4.80 -1.39 -24.07
N ARG A 149 -3.59 -0.80 -23.98
CA ARG A 149 -2.68 -0.66 -25.14
C ARG A 149 -2.30 -2.00 -25.77
N LEU A 150 -2.15 -3.05 -24.98
CA LEU A 150 -1.89 -4.40 -25.49
C LEU A 150 -3.11 -4.98 -26.23
N LEU A 151 -4.31 -4.55 -25.85
CA LEU A 151 -5.58 -4.99 -26.41
C LEU A 151 -6.06 -4.13 -27.60
N VAL A 152 -5.44 -2.97 -27.87
CA VAL A 152 -5.80 -2.05 -28.98
C VAL A 152 -5.45 -2.60 -30.37
N CYS A 153 -4.85 -3.79 -30.48
CA CYS A 153 -4.59 -4.40 -31.78
C CYS A 153 -5.92 -4.81 -32.45
N PRO A 154 -6.30 -4.29 -33.64
CA PRO A 154 -7.64 -4.48 -34.23
C PRO A 154 -8.06 -5.94 -34.47
N GLN A 155 -7.09 -6.86 -34.46
CA GLN A 155 -7.27 -8.29 -34.68
C GLN A 155 -7.53 -9.08 -33.38
N ILE A 156 -7.50 -8.43 -32.22
CA ILE A 156 -7.61 -9.05 -30.90
C ILE A 156 -8.85 -8.50 -30.20
N LYS A 157 -9.96 -9.26 -30.21
CA LYS A 157 -11.18 -8.92 -29.48
C LYS A 157 -11.51 -10.02 -28.47
N PRO A 158 -11.39 -9.75 -27.16
CA PRO A 158 -11.79 -10.70 -26.15
C PRO A 158 -13.31 -10.97 -26.19
N PRO A 159 -13.76 -12.18 -25.82
CA PRO A 159 -15.18 -12.52 -25.75
C PRO A 159 -16.00 -11.55 -24.89
N SER A 160 -15.42 -11.10 -23.78
CA SER A 160 -15.99 -10.07 -22.90
C SER A 160 -14.89 -9.36 -22.11
N GLN A 161 -15.20 -8.16 -21.63
CA GLN A 161 -14.38 -7.39 -20.71
C GLN A 161 -15.24 -6.99 -19.52
N GLU A 162 -14.85 -7.41 -18.33
CA GLU A 162 -15.47 -7.01 -17.07
C GLU A 162 -14.53 -6.05 -16.33
N TRP A 163 -15.03 -4.87 -15.98
CA TRP A 163 -14.28 -3.84 -15.28
C TRP A 163 -14.58 -3.88 -13.78
N VAL A 164 -13.54 -4.02 -12.95
CA VAL A 164 -13.66 -4.13 -11.50
C VAL A 164 -12.81 -3.09 -10.79
N ARG A 165 -13.26 -2.59 -9.64
CA ARG A 165 -12.60 -1.48 -8.92
C ARG A 165 -11.55 -1.91 -7.90
N SER A 166 -11.38 -3.21 -7.68
CA SER A 166 -10.40 -3.73 -6.72
C SER A 166 -9.67 -4.95 -7.27
N PHE A 167 -8.42 -5.08 -6.87
CA PHE A 167 -7.59 -6.24 -7.20
C PHE A 167 -8.15 -7.52 -6.57
N ASP A 168 -8.76 -7.43 -5.39
CA ASP A 168 -9.35 -8.59 -4.71
C ASP A 168 -10.59 -9.10 -5.46
N MET A 169 -11.40 -8.20 -6.02
CA MET A 169 -12.51 -8.58 -6.90
C MET A 169 -11.99 -9.24 -8.18
N MET A 170 -10.95 -8.66 -8.80
CA MET A 170 -10.28 -9.29 -9.95
C MET A 170 -9.78 -10.70 -9.60
N ALA A 171 -9.10 -10.85 -8.47
CA ALA A 171 -8.58 -12.12 -7.98
C ALA A 171 -9.70 -13.15 -7.78
N LEU A 172 -10.80 -12.76 -7.13
CA LEU A 172 -11.94 -13.64 -6.89
C LEU A 172 -12.52 -14.22 -8.19
N LEU A 173 -12.77 -13.36 -9.19
CA LEU A 173 -13.33 -13.77 -10.47
C LEU A 173 -12.37 -14.67 -11.26
N VAL A 174 -11.07 -14.35 -11.24
CA VAL A 174 -10.02 -15.17 -11.86
C VAL A 174 -9.90 -16.53 -11.17
N ALA A 175 -9.89 -16.58 -9.83
CA ALA A 175 -9.81 -17.83 -9.06
C ALA A 175 -10.99 -18.76 -9.37
N ALA A 176 -12.19 -18.18 -9.50
CA ALA A 176 -13.41 -18.90 -9.90
C ALA A 176 -13.36 -19.39 -11.35
N GLY A 177 -12.54 -18.78 -12.20
CA GLY A 177 -12.37 -19.15 -13.61
C GLY A 177 -13.28 -18.36 -14.56
N TYR A 178 -13.82 -17.22 -14.12
CA TYR A 178 -14.65 -16.35 -14.95
C TYR A 178 -13.87 -15.58 -16.01
N GLY A 179 -12.54 -15.54 -15.90
CA GLY A 179 -11.68 -14.89 -16.88
C GLY A 179 -10.21 -14.84 -16.46
N ILE A 180 -9.47 -13.97 -17.13
CA ILE A 180 -8.05 -13.70 -16.91
C ILE A 180 -7.91 -12.28 -16.39
N GLY A 181 -7.07 -12.11 -15.37
CA GLY A 181 -6.69 -10.80 -14.85
C GLY A 181 -5.27 -10.42 -15.27
N PHE A 182 -4.92 -9.15 -15.12
CA PHE A 182 -3.56 -8.66 -15.32
C PHE A 182 -3.15 -7.76 -14.14
N GLY A 183 -1.88 -7.80 -13.78
CA GLY A 183 -1.34 -7.03 -12.67
C GLY A 183 0.15 -7.22 -12.50
N ALA A 184 0.70 -6.57 -11.48
CA ALA A 184 2.10 -6.69 -11.13
C ALA A 184 2.41 -8.15 -10.71
N MET A 185 3.51 -8.71 -11.21
CA MET A 185 3.89 -10.11 -11.02
C MET A 185 3.96 -10.48 -9.53
N SER A 186 4.64 -9.66 -8.71
CA SER A 186 4.74 -9.92 -7.26
C SER A 186 3.38 -10.02 -6.58
N ARG A 187 2.42 -9.20 -7.02
CA ARG A 187 1.08 -9.14 -6.46
C ARG A 187 0.25 -10.35 -6.85
N ILE A 188 0.40 -10.85 -8.08
CA ILE A 188 -0.28 -12.08 -8.52
C ILE A 188 0.31 -13.32 -7.83
N VAL A 189 1.64 -13.37 -7.63
CA VAL A 189 2.28 -14.47 -6.89
C VAL A 189 1.71 -14.61 -5.48
N ALA A 190 1.42 -13.50 -4.80
CA ALA A 190 0.79 -13.51 -3.48
C ALA A 190 -0.62 -14.13 -3.46
N LEU A 191 -1.29 -14.24 -4.61
CA LEU A 191 -2.62 -14.84 -4.73
C LEU A 191 -2.58 -16.37 -4.94
N GLN A 192 -1.40 -17.01 -4.92
CA GLN A 192 -1.28 -18.46 -5.12
C GLN A 192 -2.21 -19.28 -4.21
N PRO A 193 -2.37 -18.97 -2.91
CA PRO A 193 -3.28 -19.69 -2.02
C PRO A 193 -4.76 -19.66 -2.45
N MET A 194 -5.18 -18.69 -3.27
CA MET A 194 -6.54 -18.62 -3.83
C MET A 194 -6.72 -19.52 -5.07
N GLY A 195 -5.71 -20.29 -5.48
CA GLY A 195 -5.76 -21.09 -6.70
C GLY A 195 -5.54 -20.25 -7.97
N ILE A 196 -4.75 -19.18 -7.86
CA ILE A 196 -4.32 -18.34 -8.98
C ILE A 196 -2.84 -18.62 -9.27
N VAL A 197 -2.50 -18.66 -10.55
CA VAL A 197 -1.13 -18.86 -11.01
C VAL A 197 -0.72 -17.61 -11.78
N MET A 198 0.46 -17.08 -11.44
CA MET A 198 1.10 -16.03 -12.20
C MET A 198 1.76 -16.62 -13.45
N ARG A 199 1.55 -15.98 -14.59
CA ARG A 199 2.25 -16.26 -15.85
C ARG A 199 2.78 -14.97 -16.47
N PRO A 200 4.09 -14.89 -16.81
CA PRO A 200 4.61 -13.77 -17.57
C PRO A 200 3.93 -13.66 -18.94
N LEU A 201 3.87 -12.45 -19.49
CA LEU A 201 3.44 -12.25 -20.86
C LEU A 201 4.58 -12.58 -21.83
N ALA A 202 4.26 -13.11 -23.01
CA ALA A 202 5.24 -13.29 -24.07
C ALA A 202 5.56 -11.94 -24.74
N GLY A 203 6.82 -11.72 -25.10
CA GLY A 203 7.31 -10.45 -25.66
C GLY A 203 8.21 -9.70 -24.69
N GLU A 204 8.36 -8.40 -24.93
CA GLU A 204 9.14 -7.50 -24.07
C GLU A 204 8.45 -7.32 -22.71
N PRO A 205 9.18 -7.40 -21.58
CA PRO A 205 8.62 -7.11 -20.27
C PRO A 205 8.02 -5.71 -20.20
N ILE A 206 6.84 -5.60 -19.61
CA ILE A 206 6.15 -4.31 -19.45
C ILE A 206 6.34 -3.87 -18.01
N PRO A 207 7.17 -2.85 -17.74
CA PRO A 207 7.49 -2.46 -16.38
C PRO A 207 6.29 -1.85 -15.68
N VAL A 208 6.15 -2.19 -14.41
CA VAL A 208 5.21 -1.59 -13.45
C VAL A 208 6.04 -1.00 -12.33
N HIS A 209 5.95 0.32 -12.13
CA HIS A 209 6.75 1.02 -11.12
C HIS A 209 5.87 1.48 -9.97
N THR A 210 6.35 1.25 -8.75
CA THR A 210 5.89 1.98 -7.57
C THR A 210 6.83 3.15 -7.35
N HIS A 211 6.26 4.35 -7.28
CA HIS A 211 6.99 5.60 -7.11
C HIS A 211 6.87 6.07 -5.66
N LEU A 212 7.98 6.54 -5.12
CA LEU A 212 8.04 7.30 -3.89
C LEU A 212 7.83 8.78 -4.22
N VAL A 213 6.87 9.41 -3.54
CA VAL A 213 6.57 10.84 -3.60
C VAL A 213 7.04 11.49 -2.30
N LEU A 214 7.90 12.49 -2.41
CA LEU A 214 8.41 13.28 -1.28
C LEU A 214 8.26 14.77 -1.56
N ARG A 215 8.20 15.58 -0.52
CA ARG A 215 8.38 17.03 -0.65
C ARG A 215 9.87 17.33 -0.88
N GLN A 216 10.20 18.36 -1.66
CA GLN A 216 11.58 18.84 -1.89
C GLN A 216 12.14 19.60 -0.67
N THR A 217 12.05 18.98 0.50
CA THR A 217 12.61 19.46 1.76
C THR A 217 13.28 18.29 2.45
N GLU A 218 14.30 18.55 3.27
CA GLU A 218 14.99 17.49 4.02
C GLU A 218 14.00 16.64 4.84
N PRO A 219 13.90 15.32 4.60
CA PRO A 219 13.01 14.47 5.36
C PRO A 219 13.52 14.28 6.80
N SER A 220 12.60 14.03 7.72
CA SER A 220 12.98 13.72 9.11
C SER A 220 13.90 12.50 9.18
N PRO A 221 14.74 12.36 10.23
CA PRO A 221 15.62 11.21 10.37
C PRO A 221 14.88 9.85 10.31
N ALA A 222 13.68 9.78 10.89
CA ALA A 222 12.81 8.62 10.85
C ALA A 222 12.37 8.28 9.41
N VAL A 223 11.92 9.29 8.65
CA VAL A 223 11.51 9.11 7.24
C VAL A 223 12.70 8.68 6.38
N ARG A 224 13.90 9.23 6.60
CA ARG A 224 15.12 8.80 5.89
C ARG A 224 15.47 7.34 6.14
N ARG A 225 15.38 6.86 7.39
CA ARG A 225 15.61 5.45 7.71
C ARG A 225 14.57 4.54 7.07
N LEU A 226 13.29 4.93 7.10
CA LEU A 226 12.22 4.21 6.42
C LEU A 226 12.48 4.12 4.89
N ILE A 227 12.82 5.23 4.24
CA ILE A 227 13.15 5.26 2.80
C ILE A 227 14.34 4.35 2.50
N LYS A 228 15.37 4.36 3.35
CA LYS A 228 16.53 3.48 3.19
C LYS A 228 16.12 2.00 3.24
N ARG A 229 15.28 1.60 4.21
CA ARG A 229 14.72 0.23 4.26
C ARG A 229 13.89 -0.09 3.02
N ALA A 230 13.07 0.86 2.57
CA ALA A 230 12.23 0.69 1.39
C ALA A 230 13.05 0.44 0.12
N ARG A 231 14.14 1.20 -0.09
CA ARG A 231 15.06 0.99 -1.22
C ARG A 231 15.75 -0.37 -1.14
N ALA A 232 16.22 -0.77 0.04
CA ALA A 232 16.84 -2.07 0.24
C ALA A 232 15.89 -3.24 -0.10
N ILE A 233 14.58 -3.13 0.17
CA ILE A 233 13.61 -4.14 -0.25
C ILE A 233 13.59 -4.33 -1.78
N GLY A 234 13.65 -3.23 -2.54
CA GLY A 234 13.68 -3.27 -4.00
C GLY A 234 14.95 -3.92 -4.57
N GLU A 235 16.06 -3.82 -3.85
CA GLU A 235 17.33 -4.44 -4.24
C GLU A 235 17.38 -5.94 -3.93
N THR A 236 16.58 -6.40 -2.95
CA THR A 236 16.71 -7.74 -2.35
C THR A 236 15.87 -8.81 -3.03
N GLU A 237 14.74 -8.48 -3.69
CA GLU A 237 13.81 -9.51 -4.14
C GLU A 237 13.15 -9.26 -5.52
N TRP A 238 12.85 -10.39 -6.22
CA TRP A 238 11.85 -10.60 -7.29
C TRP A 238 12.28 -10.62 -8.78
N LEU A 239 13.46 -10.12 -9.19
CA LEU A 239 13.93 -10.20 -10.60
C LEU A 239 14.93 -11.35 -10.89
N ARG A 240 15.26 -12.21 -9.91
CA ARG A 240 16.32 -13.24 -10.04
C ARG A 240 15.87 -14.70 -9.90
N ARG A 241 14.57 -15.03 -9.97
CA ARG A 241 14.10 -16.42 -9.97
C ARG A 241 13.10 -16.70 -11.07
#